data_AF-A0A7L1DS44-F1
#
_entry.id   AF-A0A7L1DS44-F1
#
_cell.length_a   1.000
_cell.length_b   1.000
_cell.length_c   1.000
_cell.angle_alpha   90.00
_cell.angle_beta   90.00
_cell.angle_gamma   90.00
#
_symmetry.space_group_name_H-M   'P 1'
#
loop_
_entity.id
_entity.type
_entity.pdbx_description
1 polymer ?
#
loop_
_entity_poly.entity_id
_entity_poly.type
_entity_poly.pdbx_seq_one_letter_code
_entity_poly.pdbx_strand_id
1 'polypeptide(L)'
;TGFPSFVRALLFPLRIAQVKIAIVNISLEMEIIANTTADAIGQLQTEVNSLKEVVLQNQMVLDMIIVQMGGVSTLVNTSCRTYVDKSGQIATDIN
;
A
#
# COMPACT_ATOMS: atom_id res chain seq x y z
N THR A 1 -29.62 24.39 -44.54
CA THR A 1 -29.31 23.54 -43.36
C THR A 1 -27.80 23.34 -43.29
N GLY A 2 -27.06 24.16 -42.55
CA GLY A 2 -25.57 24.10 -42.56
C GLY A 2 -24.88 24.78 -41.37
N PHE A 3 -25.52 25.81 -40.81
CA PHE A 3 -25.07 26.51 -39.60
C PHE A 3 -24.74 25.60 -38.39
N PRO A 4 -25.57 24.58 -38.03
CA PRO A 4 -25.25 23.71 -36.89
C PRO A 4 -24.06 22.78 -37.13
N SER A 5 -23.77 22.43 -38.39
CA SER A 5 -22.59 21.61 -38.75
C SER A 5 -21.30 22.42 -38.64
N PHE A 6 -21.33 23.67 -39.09
CA PHE A 6 -20.19 24.59 -39.01
C PHE A 6 -19.82 24.93 -37.56
N VAL A 7 -20.81 25.22 -36.70
CA VAL A 7 -20.57 25.47 -35.27
C VAL A 7 -20.01 24.23 -34.57
N ARG A 8 -20.50 23.04 -34.91
CA ARG A 8 -19.96 21.78 -34.39
C ARG A 8 -18.51 21.57 -34.81
N ALA A 9 -18.16 21.86 -36.06
CA ALA A 9 -16.79 21.74 -36.56
C ALA A 9 -15.84 22.74 -35.86
N LEU A 10 -16.31 23.96 -35.59
CA LEU A 10 -15.52 25.00 -34.93
C LEU A 10 -15.31 24.73 -33.43
N LEU A 11 -16.32 24.18 -32.74
CA LEU A 11 -16.23 23.85 -31.31
C LEU A 11 -15.49 22.53 -31.02
N PHE A 12 -15.40 21.65 -32.01
CA PHE A 12 -14.72 20.36 -31.90
C PHE A 12 -13.26 20.47 -31.38
N PRO A 13 -12.38 21.32 -31.96
CA PRO A 13 -11.00 21.44 -31.48
C PRO A 13 -10.91 22.02 -30.07
N LEU A 14 -11.78 22.98 -29.71
CA LEU A 14 -11.84 23.55 -28.36
C LEU A 14 -12.22 22.48 -27.33
N ARG A 15 -13.19 21.62 -27.65
CA ARG A 15 -13.61 20.53 -26.77
C ARG A 15 -12.49 19.49 -26.58
N ILE A 16 -11.75 19.18 -27.64
CA ILE A 16 -10.59 18.27 -27.56
C ILE A 16 -9.47 18.88 -26.69
N ALA A 17 -9.21 20.18 -26.82
CA ALA A 17 -8.20 20.86 -26.01
C ALA A 17 -8.52 20.80 -24.50
N GLN A 18 -9.78 21.07 -24.13
CA GLN A 18 -10.21 20.97 -22.72
C GLN A 18 -10.08 19.55 -22.15
N VAL A 19 -10.44 18.53 -22.94
CA VAL A 19 -10.28 17.12 -22.52
C VAL A 19 -8.81 16.76 -22.32
N LYS A 20 -7.91 17.21 -23.19
CA LYS A 20 -6.46 16.97 -23.03
C LYS A 20 -5.93 17.59 -21.73
N ILE A 21 -6.35 18.81 -21.40
CA ILE A 21 -5.96 19.48 -20.15
C ILE A 21 -6.46 18.69 -18.94
N ALA A 22 -7.74 18.27 -18.95
CA ALA A 22 -8.31 17.49 -17.87
C ALA A 22 -7.59 16.15 -17.68
N ILE A 23 -7.22 15.46 -18.77
CA ILE A 23 -6.46 14.21 -18.71
C ILE A 23 -5.08 14.43 -18.09
N VAL A 24 -4.36 15.48 -18.49
CA VAL A 24 -3.05 15.80 -17.91
C VAL A 24 -3.18 16.10 -16.41
N ASN A 25 -4.20 16.88 -16.02
CA ASN A 25 -4.41 17.20 -14.61
C ASN A 25 -4.74 15.94 -13.77
N ILE A 26 -5.59 15.06 -14.28
CA ILE A 26 -5.89 13.77 -13.62
C ILE A 26 -4.63 12.90 -13.51
N SER A 27 -3.79 12.89 -14.55
CA SER A 27 -2.53 12.13 -14.53
C SER A 27 -1.59 12.62 -13.44
N LEU A 28 -1.49 13.95 -13.25
CA LEU A 28 -0.66 14.54 -12.21
C LEU A 28 -1.19 14.23 -10.80
N GLU A 29 -2.49 14.37 -10.58
CA GLU A 29 -3.12 14.00 -9.30
C GLU A 29 -2.92 12.50 -9.00
N MET A 30 -3.04 11.63 -10.00
CA MET A 30 -2.83 10.20 -9.85
C MET A 30 -1.37 9.87 -9.49
N GLU A 31 -0.41 10.57 -10.08
CA GLU A 31 1.02 10.44 -9.74
C GLU A 31 1.29 10.88 -8.29
N ILE A 32 0.71 11.99 -7.85
CA ILE A 32 0.81 12.46 -6.46
C ILE A 32 0.21 11.43 -5.50
N ILE A 33 -0.98 10.89 -5.81
CA ILE A 33 -1.64 9.86 -4.99
C ILE A 33 -0.78 8.59 -4.95
N ALA A 34 -0.23 8.15 -6.08
CA ALA A 34 0.63 6.96 -6.13
C ALA A 34 1.88 7.14 -5.27
N ASN A 35 2.57 8.28 -5.39
CA ASN A 35 3.79 8.57 -4.63
C ASN A 35 3.52 8.70 -3.13
N THR A 36 2.45 9.40 -2.73
CA THR A 36 2.07 9.54 -1.31
C THR A 36 1.61 8.22 -0.71
N THR A 37 0.91 7.38 -1.48
CA THR A 37 0.52 6.03 -1.05
C THR A 37 1.74 5.13 -0.91
N ALA A 38 2.67 5.17 -1.86
CA ALA A 38 3.93 4.43 -1.80
C ALA A 38 4.74 4.77 -0.55
N ASP A 39 4.91 6.08 -0.27
CA ASP A 39 5.60 6.56 0.93
C ASP A 39 4.89 6.10 2.22
N ALA A 40 3.58 6.25 2.31
CA ALA A 40 2.80 5.80 3.48
C ALA A 40 2.93 4.29 3.72
N ILE A 41 2.92 3.47 2.67
CA ILE A 41 3.12 2.01 2.81
C ILE A 41 4.57 1.72 3.25
N GLY A 42 5.56 2.45 2.74
CA GLY A 42 6.96 2.31 3.20
C GLY A 42 7.14 2.66 4.68
N GLN A 43 6.45 3.69 5.17
CA GLN A 43 6.44 4.03 6.60
C GLN A 43 5.77 2.92 7.43
N LEU A 44 4.60 2.43 7.01
CA LEU A 44 3.91 1.32 7.68
C LEU A 44 4.76 0.05 7.70
N GLN A 45 5.48 -0.26 6.62
CA GLN A 45 6.38 -1.40 6.56
C GLN A 45 7.50 -1.28 7.60
N THR A 46 8.05 -0.08 7.77
CA THR A 46 9.07 0.20 8.78
C THR A 46 8.53 -0.03 10.20
N GLU A 47 7.34 0.47 10.50
CA GLU A 47 6.68 0.28 11.80
C GLU A 47 6.38 -1.20 12.08
N VAL A 48 5.84 -1.92 11.09
CA VAL A 48 5.55 -3.37 11.22
C VAL A 48 6.83 -4.18 11.44
N ASN A 49 7.93 -3.82 10.76
CA ASN A 49 9.22 -4.48 10.97
C ASN A 49 9.76 -4.25 12.39
N SER A 50 9.65 -3.03 12.92
CA SER A 50 10.03 -2.74 14.30
C SER A 50 9.15 -3.49 15.30
N LEU A 51 7.83 -3.50 15.09
CA LEU A 51 6.90 -4.24 15.94
C LEU A 51 7.16 -5.74 15.93
N LYS A 52 7.48 -6.31 14.75
CA LYS A 52 7.85 -7.72 14.59
C LYS A 52 9.04 -8.07 15.50
N GLU A 53 10.09 -7.26 15.51
CA GLU A 53 11.27 -7.50 16.35
C GLU A 53 10.89 -7.54 17.84
N VAL A 54 10.13 -6.56 18.31
CA VAL A 54 9.69 -6.50 19.72
C VAL A 54 8.80 -7.69 20.09
N VAL A 55 7.86 -8.06 19.22
CA VAL A 55 6.95 -9.20 19.47
C VAL A 55 7.72 -10.52 19.51
N LEU A 56 8.63 -10.75 18.56
CA LEU A 56 9.45 -11.98 18.54
C LEU A 56 10.38 -12.06 19.75
N GLN A 57 10.98 -10.95 20.17
CA GLN A 57 11.79 -10.90 21.39
C GLN A 57 10.93 -11.21 22.63
N ASN A 58 9.77 -10.59 22.76
CA ASN A 58 8.86 -10.85 23.88
C ASN A 58 8.40 -12.30 23.93
N GLN A 59 8.08 -12.89 22.77
CA GLN A 59 7.70 -14.30 22.68
C GLN A 59 8.86 -15.21 23.11
N MET A 60 10.09 -14.93 22.67
CA MET A 60 11.27 -15.70 23.05
C MET A 60 11.53 -15.65 24.56
N VAL A 61 11.44 -14.47 25.18
CA VAL A 61 11.58 -14.32 26.63
C VAL A 61 10.48 -15.09 27.34
N LEU A 62 9.24 -15.00 26.88
CA LEU A 62 8.12 -15.69 27.50
C LEU A 62 8.28 -17.22 27.39
N ASP A 63 8.67 -17.73 26.22
CA ASP A 63 9.00 -19.14 26.00
C ASP A 63 10.12 -19.63 26.92
N MET A 64 11.14 -18.80 27.16
CA MET A 64 12.21 -19.13 28.11
C MET A 64 11.70 -19.21 29.55
N ILE A 65 10.82 -18.30 29.97
CA ILE A 65 10.24 -18.29 31.32
C ILE A 65 9.35 -19.53 31.54
N ILE A 66 8.56 -19.91 30.54
CA ILE A 66 7.58 -21.00 30.66
C ILE A 66 8.03 -22.29 29.98
N VAL A 67 9.34 -22.45 29.76
CA VAL A 67 9.90 -23.63 29.08
C VAL A 67 9.51 -24.94 29.77
N GLN A 68 9.38 -24.93 31.10
CA GLN A 68 8.93 -26.07 31.90
C GLN A 68 7.45 -26.45 31.65
N MET A 69 6.63 -25.51 31.20
CA MET A 69 5.23 -25.71 30.81
C MET A 69 5.06 -26.00 29.30
N GLY A 70 6.18 -26.21 28.57
CA GLY A 70 6.16 -26.51 27.15
C GLY A 70 6.05 -25.28 26.24
N GLY A 71 6.34 -24.08 26.73
CA GLY A 71 6.33 -22.84 25.93
C GLY A 71 4.94 -22.21 25.77
N VAL A 72 4.89 -21.07 25.11
CA VAL A 72 3.68 -20.25 24.91
C VAL A 72 2.63 -21.01 24.11
N SER A 73 3.04 -21.77 23.10
CA SER A 73 2.09 -22.48 22.24
C SER A 73 1.37 -23.63 22.94
N THR A 74 2.06 -24.34 23.83
CA THR A 74 1.44 -25.39 24.67
C THR A 74 0.50 -24.75 25.69
N LEU A 75 0.91 -23.64 26.31
CA LEU A 75 0.10 -22.93 27.32
C LEU A 75 -1.18 -22.32 26.74
N VAL A 76 -1.12 -21.77 25.53
CA VAL A 76 -2.26 -21.12 24.84
C VAL A 76 -3.12 -22.13 24.07
N ASN A 77 -2.71 -23.41 24.02
CA ASN A 77 -3.38 -24.49 23.28
C ASN A 77 -3.60 -24.12 21.80
N THR A 78 -2.60 -23.48 21.20
CA THR A 78 -2.59 -23.08 19.78
C THR A 78 -1.32 -23.58 19.12
N SER A 79 -1.38 -23.95 17.84
CA SER A 79 -0.17 -24.29 17.09
C SER A 79 0.81 -23.11 17.10
N CYS A 80 2.13 -23.40 17.14
CA CYS A 80 3.17 -22.37 16.99
C CYS A 80 2.95 -21.63 15.68
N ARG A 81 2.34 -20.44 15.74
CA ARG A 81 2.15 -19.61 14.55
C ARG A 81 3.49 -18.96 14.24
N THR A 82 4.04 -19.29 13.08
CA THR A 82 5.18 -18.58 12.53
C THR A 82 4.70 -17.24 11.98
N TYR A 83 5.48 -16.20 12.24
CA TYR A 83 5.34 -14.93 11.55
C TYR A 83 5.59 -15.15 10.04
N VAL A 84 4.68 -14.70 9.18
CA VAL A 84 4.86 -14.74 7.72
C VAL A 84 5.46 -13.42 7.29
N ASP A 85 6.72 -13.45 6.86
CA ASP A 85 7.40 -12.26 6.38
C ASP A 85 7.02 -11.96 4.93
N LYS A 86 6.35 -10.82 4.73
CA LYS A 86 6.01 -10.27 3.41
C LYS A 86 6.76 -8.97 3.09
N SER A 87 7.71 -8.57 3.92
CA SER A 87 8.46 -7.33 3.74
C SER A 87 9.11 -7.27 2.36
N GLY A 88 9.71 -8.38 1.90
CA GLY A 88 10.31 -8.44 0.56
C GLY A 88 9.33 -8.21 -0.59
N GLN A 89 8.11 -8.75 -0.52
CA GLN A 89 7.08 -8.56 -1.55
C GLN A 89 6.54 -7.12 -1.53
N ILE A 90 6.33 -6.56 -0.34
CA ILE A 90 5.85 -5.19 -0.18
C ILE A 90 6.86 -4.18 -0.75
N ALA A 91 8.16 -4.39 -0.50
CA ALA A 91 9.20 -3.52 -1.04
C ALA A 91 9.28 -3.59 -2.58
N THR A 92 9.02 -4.75 -3.19
CA THR A 92 8.99 -4.89 -4.65
C THR A 92 7.73 -4.33 -5.30
N ASP A 93 6.60 -4.33 -4.59
CA ASP A 93 5.31 -3.86 -5.13
C ASP A 93 5.18 -2.33 -5.09
N ILE A 94 5.94 -1.67 -4.21
CA ILE A 94 5.93 -0.20 -4.03
C ILE A 94 6.94 0.51 -4.95
N ASN A 95 8.00 -0.19 -5.38
CA ASN A 95 9.14 0.36 -6.11
C ASN A 95 9.10 0.04 -7.60
#